data_AF-A0A165N668-F1
#
_entry.id   AF-A0A165N668-F1
#
_cell.length_a   1.000
_cell.length_b   1.000
_cell.length_c   1.000
_cell.angle_alpha   90.00
_cell.angle_beta   90.00
_cell.angle_gamma   90.00
#
_symmetry.space_group_name_H-M   'P 1'
#
loop_
_entity.id
_entity.type
_entity.pdbx_description
1 polymer ?
#
loop_
_entity_poly.entity_id
_entity_poly.type
_entity_poly.pdbx_seq_one_letter_code
_entity_poly.pdbx_strand_id
1 'polypeptide(L)'
;RLSTPGGDVPDMEDGLTYADMSCPIALFDTKQSTQEDREADDAAADNSKGYSKNTTRALAIVRRELQPVNGQPRAEPMSFVKMSEKATRRAAASFFFELLVLGTRDCVKLSQAGPFENIEVRAKDKLWERMPIPRAEREASAAPSMATSLGL
;
A
#
# COMPACT_ATOMS: atom_id res chain seq x y z
N ARG A 1 11.78 -27.12 51.49
CA ARG A 1 11.84 -25.83 50.75
C ARG A 1 12.68 -26.10 49.52
N LEU A 2 12.05 -26.30 48.37
CA LEU A 2 12.71 -26.66 47.12
C LEU A 2 12.93 -25.37 46.33
N SER A 3 14.18 -24.95 46.19
CA SER A 3 14.57 -23.76 45.42
C SER A 3 14.81 -24.17 43.97
N THR A 4 14.09 -23.54 43.04
CA THR A 4 14.28 -23.69 41.60
C THR A 4 15.56 -22.96 41.16
N PRO A 5 16.50 -23.59 40.45
CA PRO A 5 17.67 -22.91 39.91
C PRO A 5 17.27 -22.10 38.67
N GLY A 6 17.88 -20.92 38.51
CA GLY A 6 17.66 -20.03 37.37
C GLY A 6 18.03 -20.72 36.06
N GLY A 7 17.08 -20.75 35.14
CA GLY A 7 17.31 -21.18 33.76
C GLY A 7 17.71 -19.98 32.92
N ASP A 8 18.92 -20.06 32.38
CA ASP A 8 19.44 -19.22 31.32
C ASP A 8 18.38 -19.02 30.22
N VAL A 9 18.05 -17.76 29.94
CA VAL A 9 17.32 -17.34 28.74
C VAL A 9 18.34 -17.40 27.60
N PRO A 10 18.21 -18.32 26.62
CA PRO A 10 19.03 -18.21 25.43
C PRO A 10 18.53 -17.00 24.64
N ASP A 11 19.43 -16.05 24.49
CA ASP A 11 19.42 -15.03 23.46
C ASP A 11 19.32 -15.74 22.09
N MET A 12 18.10 -15.89 21.57
CA MET A 12 17.86 -16.36 20.20
C MET A 12 17.52 -15.14 19.34
N GLU A 13 18.58 -14.44 18.98
CA GLU A 13 18.68 -13.72 17.71
C GLU A 13 18.47 -14.72 16.56
N ASP A 14 17.22 -14.93 16.15
CA ASP A 14 16.91 -15.53 14.86
C ASP A 14 15.81 -14.72 14.17
N GLY A 15 16.27 -13.66 13.49
CA GLY A 15 15.50 -12.80 12.62
C GLY A 15 15.04 -13.49 11.33
N LEU A 16 14.32 -14.59 11.44
CA LEU A 16 13.63 -15.22 10.30
C LEU A 16 12.13 -15.32 10.60
N THR A 17 11.42 -14.30 10.11
CA THR A 17 9.97 -14.17 10.17
C THR A 17 9.32 -15.38 9.50
N TYR A 18 8.85 -16.34 10.30
CA TYR A 18 8.17 -17.58 9.87
C TYR A 18 6.74 -17.33 9.32
N ALA A 19 6.53 -16.21 8.62
CA ALA A 19 5.28 -15.80 7.98
C ALA A 19 5.38 -15.72 6.45
N ASP A 20 6.50 -16.18 5.89
CA ASP A 20 6.78 -16.12 4.46
C ASP A 20 6.16 -17.33 3.75
N MET A 21 4.95 -17.14 3.20
CA MET A 21 4.39 -17.75 1.97
C MET A 21 2.86 -17.88 1.97
N SER A 22 2.17 -17.83 3.12
CA SER A 22 0.72 -18.08 3.19
C SER A 22 -0.16 -16.85 3.45
N CYS A 23 0.37 -15.73 3.96
CA CYS A 23 -0.44 -14.55 4.31
C CYS A 23 -0.03 -13.34 3.48
N PRO A 24 -0.86 -12.87 2.53
CA PRO A 24 -0.49 -11.81 1.60
C PRO A 24 -0.25 -10.45 2.27
N ILE A 25 -0.69 -10.28 3.52
CA ILE A 25 -0.60 -9.02 4.27
C ILE A 25 0.39 -9.07 5.44
N ALA A 26 1.17 -10.15 5.60
CA ALA A 26 2.16 -10.25 6.68
C ALA A 26 3.19 -9.10 6.66
N LEU A 27 3.47 -8.54 5.48
CA LEU A 27 4.36 -7.39 5.27
C LEU A 27 3.91 -6.09 5.95
N PHE A 28 2.69 -6.02 6.47
CA PHE A 28 2.18 -4.87 7.23
C PHE A 28 2.47 -4.97 8.74
N ASP A 29 3.17 -6.02 9.20
CA ASP A 29 3.49 -6.23 10.61
C ASP A 29 4.75 -5.47 11.09
N THR A 30 5.60 -5.04 10.16
CA THR A 30 6.91 -4.44 10.47
C THR A 30 6.74 -3.14 11.26
N LYS A 31 7.44 -3.04 12.39
CA LYS A 31 7.68 -1.76 13.06
C LYS A 31 8.32 -0.84 12.02
N GLN A 32 7.84 0.40 11.88
CA GLN A 32 8.66 1.46 11.28
C GLN A 32 9.88 1.61 12.18
N SER A 33 10.94 0.86 11.90
CA SER A 33 12.22 1.00 12.56
C SER A 33 12.72 2.39 12.21
N THR A 34 12.84 3.22 13.23
CA THR A 34 13.55 4.48 13.18
C THR A 34 14.90 4.27 12.50
N GLN A 35 15.12 4.99 11.39
CA GLN A 35 16.41 5.54 10.92
C GLN A 35 17.06 4.98 9.63
N GLU A 36 16.72 3.80 9.11
CA GLU A 36 17.40 3.27 7.88
C GLU A 36 16.58 3.36 6.58
N ASP A 37 15.25 3.54 6.64
CA ASP A 37 14.38 3.64 5.45
C ASP A 37 14.36 5.04 4.77
N ARG A 38 15.32 5.93 5.11
CA ARG A 38 15.44 7.28 4.54
C ARG A 38 16.35 7.36 3.31
N GLU A 39 17.18 6.36 3.04
CA GLU A 39 18.14 6.41 1.91
C GLU A 39 17.71 5.60 0.68
N ALA A 40 16.77 4.66 0.83
CA ALA A 40 16.06 4.04 -0.30
C ALA A 40 14.83 4.89 -0.75
N ASP A 41 14.84 6.19 -0.44
CA ASP A 41 13.69 7.09 -0.54
C ASP A 41 13.61 7.86 -1.87
N ASP A 42 14.57 7.72 -2.79
CA ASP A 42 14.68 8.63 -3.96
C ASP A 42 14.45 7.97 -5.34
N ALA A 43 14.51 6.64 -5.47
CA ALA A 43 14.36 5.97 -6.78
C ALA A 43 12.92 5.50 -7.11
N ALA A 44 12.05 5.38 -6.11
CA ALA A 44 10.65 4.98 -6.29
C ALA A 44 9.64 6.04 -5.81
N ALA A 45 10.12 7.14 -5.22
CA ALA A 45 9.29 8.17 -4.61
C ALA A 45 8.64 9.16 -5.59
N ASP A 46 9.15 9.23 -6.83
CA ASP A 46 8.68 10.24 -7.80
C ASP A 46 7.28 9.94 -8.37
N ASN A 47 6.74 8.73 -8.12
CA ASN A 47 5.37 8.34 -8.54
C ASN A 47 4.36 8.26 -7.38
N SER A 48 4.75 8.65 -6.16
CA SER A 48 3.98 8.43 -4.92
C SER A 48 3.54 9.70 -4.20
N LYS A 49 3.58 10.86 -4.86
CA LYS A 49 3.22 12.16 -4.27
C LYS A 49 1.72 12.20 -3.91
N GLY A 50 1.37 11.71 -2.72
CA GLY A 50 0.01 11.66 -2.18
C GLY A 50 -0.40 10.37 -1.48
N TYR A 51 0.44 9.32 -1.48
CA TYR A 51 0.18 8.05 -0.80
C TYR A 51 1.34 7.65 0.12
N SER A 52 1.03 6.99 1.24
CA SER A 52 2.07 6.41 2.07
C SER A 52 2.70 5.19 1.38
N LYS A 53 3.92 4.80 1.78
CA LYS A 53 4.57 3.57 1.31
C LYS A 53 3.68 2.35 1.53
N ASN A 54 2.95 2.30 2.64
CA ASN A 54 1.99 1.24 2.95
C ASN A 54 0.80 1.24 1.99
N THR A 55 0.28 2.42 1.64
CA THR A 55 -0.83 2.53 0.67
C THR A 55 -0.40 2.06 -0.71
N THR A 56 0.82 2.35 -1.13
CA THR A 56 1.38 1.83 -2.40
C THR A 56 1.49 0.30 -2.38
N ARG A 57 1.94 -0.28 -1.26
CA ARG A 57 1.99 -1.75 -1.08
C ARG A 57 0.59 -2.37 -1.10
N ALA A 58 -0.38 -1.75 -0.42
CA ALA A 58 -1.77 -2.20 -0.41
C ALA A 58 -2.38 -2.13 -1.82
N LEU A 59 -2.14 -1.04 -2.55
CA LEU A 59 -2.58 -0.87 -3.93
C LEU A 59 -2.05 -2.00 -4.83
N ALA A 60 -0.78 -2.38 -4.69
CA ALA A 60 -0.18 -3.47 -5.46
C ALA A 60 -0.86 -4.82 -5.17
N ILE A 61 -1.09 -5.15 -3.89
CA ILE A 61 -1.80 -6.38 -3.49
C ILE A 61 -3.23 -6.38 -4.06
N VAL A 62 -3.94 -5.26 -3.92
CA VAL A 62 -5.33 -5.14 -4.36
C VAL A 62 -5.46 -5.27 -5.88
N ARG A 63 -4.55 -4.66 -6.64
CA ARG A 63 -4.49 -4.80 -8.10
C ARG A 63 -4.21 -6.23 -8.53
N ARG A 64 -3.33 -6.95 -7.85
CA ARG A 64 -3.02 -8.35 -8.15
C ARG A 64 -4.26 -9.24 -7.97
N GLU A 65 -4.95 -9.12 -6.84
CA GLU A 65 -6.10 -10.00 -6.56
C GLU A 65 -7.34 -9.66 -7.39
N LEU A 66 -7.54 -8.38 -7.71
CA LEU A 66 -8.70 -7.94 -8.50
C LEU A 66 -8.40 -7.86 -9.99
N GLN A 67 -7.23 -8.35 -10.43
CA GLN A 67 -6.81 -8.27 -11.82
C GLN A 67 -7.87 -8.89 -12.75
N PRO A 68 -8.25 -8.21 -13.84
CA PRO A 68 -9.15 -8.78 -14.85
C PRO A 68 -8.59 -10.08 -15.42
N VAL A 69 -9.45 -11.10 -15.57
CA VAL A 69 -9.09 -12.38 -16.19
C VAL A 69 -9.58 -12.35 -17.64
N ASN A 70 -8.70 -12.63 -18.61
CA ASN A 70 -9.02 -12.56 -20.05
C ASN A 70 -9.59 -11.21 -20.50
N GLY A 71 -9.13 -10.11 -19.90
CA GLY A 71 -9.60 -8.76 -20.21
C GLY A 71 -11.01 -8.45 -19.71
N GLN A 72 -11.65 -9.37 -18.99
CA GLN A 72 -12.96 -9.16 -18.37
C GLN A 72 -12.81 -8.87 -16.87
N PRO A 73 -13.58 -7.93 -16.31
CA PRO A 73 -13.55 -7.63 -14.89
C PRO A 73 -13.83 -8.91 -14.10
N ARG A 74 -13.01 -9.17 -13.08
CA ARG A 74 -13.21 -10.31 -12.19
C ARG A 74 -14.57 -10.16 -11.50
N ALA A 75 -15.47 -11.12 -11.71
CA ALA A 75 -16.81 -11.11 -11.11
C ALA A 75 -16.77 -11.33 -9.59
N GLU A 76 -15.79 -12.12 -9.13
CA GLU A 76 -15.61 -12.44 -7.72
C GLU A 76 -14.91 -11.29 -6.97
N PRO A 77 -15.48 -10.80 -5.85
CA PRO A 77 -14.82 -9.82 -5.00
C PRO A 77 -13.65 -10.43 -4.23
N MET A 78 -12.70 -9.60 -3.83
CA MET A 78 -11.68 -10.00 -2.86
C MET A 78 -12.30 -10.02 -1.45
N SER A 79 -12.06 -11.09 -0.68
CA SER A 79 -12.49 -11.22 0.72
C SER A 79 -11.40 -10.74 1.68
N PHE A 80 -11.74 -9.81 2.57
CA PHE A 80 -10.83 -9.36 3.62
C PHE A 80 -10.45 -10.50 4.58
N VAL A 81 -11.42 -11.33 4.98
CA VAL A 81 -11.18 -12.47 5.89
C VAL A 81 -10.12 -13.40 5.29
N LYS A 82 -10.26 -13.79 4.01
CA LYS A 82 -9.27 -14.62 3.32
C LYS A 82 -7.89 -13.95 3.24
N MET A 83 -7.83 -12.65 2.95
CA MET A 83 -6.55 -11.92 2.88
C MET A 83 -5.86 -11.82 4.25
N SER A 84 -6.64 -11.70 5.31
CA SER A 84 -6.14 -11.59 6.69
C SER A 84 -5.93 -12.94 7.38
N GLU A 85 -6.17 -14.05 6.68
CA GLU A 85 -5.97 -15.37 7.23
C GLU A 85 -4.50 -15.55 7.65
N LYS A 86 -4.30 -15.95 8.92
CA LYS A 86 -2.97 -16.05 9.58
C LYS A 86 -2.19 -14.73 9.69
N ALA A 87 -2.81 -13.58 9.40
CA ALA A 87 -2.19 -12.30 9.67
C ALA A 87 -2.12 -12.03 11.18
N THR A 88 -1.10 -11.29 11.62
CA THR A 88 -1.13 -10.72 12.96
C THR A 88 -2.26 -9.69 13.07
N ARG A 89 -2.77 -9.45 14.28
CA ARG A 89 -3.78 -8.40 14.50
C ARG A 89 -3.32 -7.03 13.98
N ARG A 90 -2.03 -6.73 14.09
CA ARG A 90 -1.44 -5.48 13.59
C ARG A 90 -1.47 -5.44 12.07
N ALA A 91 -1.01 -6.49 11.40
CA ALA A 91 -1.01 -6.56 9.94
C ALA A 91 -2.43 -6.43 9.37
N ALA A 92 -3.40 -7.15 9.95
CA ALA A 92 -4.80 -7.07 9.56
C ALA A 92 -5.38 -5.66 9.75
N ALA A 93 -5.14 -5.03 10.90
CA ALA A 93 -5.61 -3.66 11.16
C ALA A 93 -4.96 -2.64 10.21
N SER A 94 -3.65 -2.74 9.98
CA SER A 94 -2.91 -1.87 9.07
C SER A 94 -3.45 -1.96 7.65
N PHE A 95 -3.59 -3.19 7.12
CA PHE A 95 -4.18 -3.40 5.80
C PHE A 95 -5.64 -2.92 5.72
N PHE A 96 -6.44 -3.10 6.77
CA PHE A 96 -7.81 -2.59 6.84
C PHE A 96 -7.86 -1.06 6.68
N PHE A 97 -7.00 -0.31 7.38
CA PHE A 97 -6.94 1.14 7.22
C PHE A 97 -6.51 1.55 5.81
N GLU A 98 -5.59 0.82 5.18
CA GLU A 98 -5.23 1.09 3.78
C GLU A 98 -6.40 0.85 2.83
N LEU A 99 -7.26 -0.16 3.09
CA LEU A 99 -8.50 -0.33 2.33
C LEU A 99 -9.46 0.85 2.50
N LEU A 100 -9.55 1.45 3.70
CA LEU A 100 -10.33 2.67 3.93
C LEU A 100 -9.74 3.88 3.17
N VAL A 101 -8.42 4.00 3.11
CA VAL A 101 -7.74 5.05 2.33
C VAL A 101 -8.06 4.89 0.84
N LEU A 102 -7.95 3.67 0.30
CA LEU A 102 -8.32 3.39 -1.09
C LEU A 102 -9.82 3.62 -1.35
N GLY A 103 -10.68 3.35 -0.36
CA GLY A 103 -12.12 3.60 -0.45
C GLY A 103 -12.47 5.09 -0.50
N THR A 104 -11.87 5.91 0.36
CA THR A 104 -12.08 7.38 0.39
C THR A 104 -11.56 8.08 -0.86
N ARG A 105 -10.59 7.47 -1.54
CA ARG A 105 -10.08 7.95 -2.85
C ARG A 105 -10.73 7.28 -4.04
N ASP A 106 -11.82 6.55 -3.79
CA ASP A 106 -12.69 6.02 -4.84
C ASP A 106 -12.00 4.98 -5.74
N CYS A 107 -10.92 4.35 -5.26
CA CYS A 107 -10.24 3.25 -5.94
C CYS A 107 -10.95 1.90 -5.73
N VAL A 108 -11.61 1.71 -4.59
CA VAL A 108 -12.32 0.46 -4.28
C VAL A 108 -13.71 0.72 -3.72
N LYS A 109 -14.58 -0.29 -3.84
CA LYS A 109 -15.85 -0.38 -3.11
C LYS A 109 -15.72 -1.44 -2.02
N LEU A 110 -16.05 -1.06 -0.79
CA LEU A 110 -16.13 -1.96 0.36
C LEU A 110 -17.60 -2.28 0.64
N SER A 111 -17.93 -3.55 0.84
CA SER A 111 -19.29 -4.01 1.17
C SER A 111 -19.23 -5.01 2.33
N GLN A 112 -20.09 -4.81 3.33
CA GLN A 112 -20.24 -5.70 4.49
C GLN A 112 -21.74 -5.92 4.70
N ALA A 113 -22.19 -7.18 4.65
CA ALA A 113 -23.61 -7.50 4.68
C ALA A 113 -24.21 -7.42 6.10
N GLY A 114 -23.42 -7.76 7.12
CA GLY A 114 -23.81 -7.66 8.53
C GLY A 114 -22.67 -7.33 9.48
N PRO A 115 -22.98 -7.04 10.76
CA PRO A 115 -21.97 -6.71 11.76
C PRO A 115 -20.93 -7.82 11.91
N PHE A 116 -19.64 -7.44 11.89
CA PHE A 116 -18.49 -8.36 12.01
C PHE A 116 -18.42 -9.44 10.91
N GLU A 117 -19.23 -9.33 9.85
CA GLU A 117 -19.12 -10.21 8.70
C GLU A 117 -17.96 -9.81 7.79
N ASN A 118 -17.66 -10.69 6.83
CA ASN A 118 -16.63 -10.44 5.83
C ASN A 118 -16.86 -9.13 5.08
N ILE A 119 -15.75 -8.46 4.78
CA ILE A 119 -15.73 -7.28 3.92
C ILE A 119 -15.33 -7.74 2.52
N GLU A 120 -16.21 -7.48 1.55
CA GLU A 120 -15.94 -7.66 0.13
C GLU A 120 -15.35 -6.38 -0.46
N VAL A 121 -14.24 -6.54 -1.18
CA VAL A 121 -13.55 -5.45 -1.88
C VAL A 121 -13.72 -5.65 -3.38
N ARG A 122 -14.23 -4.62 -4.07
CA ARG A 122 -14.39 -4.58 -5.52
C ARG A 122 -13.62 -3.41 -6.11
N ALA A 123 -13.02 -3.64 -7.28
CA ALA A 123 -12.28 -2.61 -7.99
C ALA A 123 -13.24 -1.55 -8.54
N LYS A 124 -12.79 -0.30 -8.54
CA LYS A 124 -13.36 0.80 -9.33
C LYS A 124 -12.33 1.23 -10.37
N ASP A 125 -12.74 2.07 -11.31
CA ASP A 125 -11.89 2.48 -12.44
C ASP A 125 -10.58 3.15 -11.98
N LYS A 126 -10.66 4.01 -10.95
CA LYS A 126 -9.49 4.68 -10.35
C LYS A 126 -8.47 3.73 -9.72
N LEU A 127 -8.81 2.45 -9.50
CA LEU A 127 -7.82 1.46 -9.08
C LEU A 127 -6.76 1.27 -10.17
N TRP A 128 -7.16 1.35 -11.44
CA TRP A 128 -6.34 0.99 -12.60
C TRP A 128 -5.67 2.18 -13.26
N GLU A 129 -6.14 3.39 -12.98
CA GLU A 129 -5.51 4.61 -13.44
C GLU A 129 -4.02 4.58 -13.07
N ARG A 130 -3.18 4.78 -14.09
CA ARG A 130 -1.77 5.10 -13.84
C ARG A 130 -1.81 6.36 -13.01
N MET A 131 -1.20 6.30 -11.84
CA MET A 131 -1.16 7.41 -10.90
C MET A 131 -0.84 8.68 -11.70
N PRO A 132 -1.78 9.65 -11.81
CA PRO A 132 -1.48 10.87 -12.50
C PRO A 132 -0.41 11.55 -11.67
N ILE A 133 0.81 11.58 -12.20
CA ILE A 133 1.82 12.53 -11.76
C ILE A 133 1.14 13.88 -11.92
N PRO A 134 0.95 14.70 -10.87
CA PRO A 134 0.68 16.10 -11.08
C PRO A 134 1.96 16.60 -11.75
N ARG A 135 1.95 16.65 -13.09
CA ARG A 135 2.94 17.42 -13.83
C ARG A 135 2.73 18.82 -13.29
N ALA A 136 3.62 19.24 -12.39
CA ALA A 136 3.69 20.62 -11.99
C ALA A 136 3.72 21.38 -13.31
N GLU A 137 2.65 22.12 -13.58
CA GLU A 137 2.58 23.09 -14.65
C GLU A 137 3.65 24.12 -14.32
N ARG A 138 4.91 23.81 -14.65
CA ARG A 138 5.84 24.84 -15.05
C ARG A 138 5.33 25.26 -16.40
N GLU A 139 4.36 26.16 -16.35
CA GLU A 139 4.13 27.15 -17.39
C GLU A 139 5.51 27.57 -17.87
N ALA A 140 5.87 27.13 -19.08
CA ALA A 140 6.94 27.76 -19.80
C ALA A 140 6.41 29.16 -20.09
N SER A 141 6.74 30.10 -19.21
CA SER A 141 6.60 31.53 -19.43
C SER A 141 7.53 31.89 -20.59
N ALA A 142 7.05 31.62 -21.80
CA ALA A 142 7.62 32.13 -23.03
C ALA A 142 7.11 33.57 -23.16
N ALA A 143 7.81 34.50 -22.54
CA ALA A 143 7.63 35.91 -22.83
C ALA A 143 8.00 36.15 -24.31
N PRO A 144 7.11 36.70 -25.16
CA PRO A 144 7.51 37.11 -26.50
C PRO A 144 8.36 38.39 -26.37
N SER A 145 9.68 38.29 -26.56
CA SER A 145 10.50 39.48 -26.71
C SER A 145 10.22 40.08 -28.08
N MET A 146 9.48 41.19 -28.10
CA MET A 146 9.28 42.03 -29.27
C MET A 146 10.63 42.51 -29.79
N ALA A 147 11.02 42.05 -30.99
CA ALA A 147 12.14 42.62 -31.73
C ALA A 147 11.70 43.99 -32.27
N THR A 148 12.10 45.04 -31.57
CA THR A 148 11.92 46.42 -32.02
C THR A 148 12.96 46.75 -33.11
N SER A 149 12.46 47.32 -34.20
CA SER A 149 13.19 47.84 -35.35
C SER A 149 14.34 48.78 -35.00
N LEU A 150 15.39 48.77 -35.81
CA LEU A 150 15.94 50.02 -36.36
C LEU A 150 16.74 49.70 -37.63
N GLY A 151 16.17 50.10 -38.76
CA GLY A 151 16.93 50.39 -39.97
C GLY A 151 17.39 51.85 -39.92
N LEU A 152 18.66 52.06 -40.29
CA LEU A 152 19.18 53.13 -41.15
C LEU A 152 20.68 52.89 -41.35
#